data_AF-A0A519MY00-F1
#
_entry.id   AF-A0A519MY00-F1
#
_cell.length_a   1.000
_cell.length_b   1.000
_cell.length_c   1.000
_cell.angle_alpha   90.00
_cell.angle_beta   90.00
_cell.angle_gamma   90.00
#
_symmetry.space_group_name_H-M   'P 1'
#
loop_
_entity.id
_entity.type
_entity.pdbx_description
1 polymer ?
#
loop_
_entity_poly.entity_id
_entity_poly.type
_entity_poly.pdbx_seq_one_letter_code
_entity_poly.pdbx_strand_id
1 'polypeptide(L)' 'MTNGYMKKKKSPKERFLLVIGILFFLVYLFMGLAIIFYDKLPLGMEYKYRVALGSLLIVYAFIRFVRLLKSENTQDE' A
#
# COMPACT_ATOMS: atom_id res chain seq x y z
N MET A 1 -23.55 32.87 -23.85
CA MET A 1 -22.08 32.65 -23.84
C MET A 1 -21.84 31.26 -23.28
N THR A 2 -21.18 30.42 -24.06
CA THR A 2 -21.22 28.95 -23.96
C THR A 2 -20.40 28.38 -22.80
N ASN A 3 -21.10 27.65 -21.93
CA ASN A 3 -20.79 26.36 -21.31
C ASN A 3 -19.35 25.83 -21.38
N GLY A 4 -18.86 25.39 -20.21
CA GLY A 4 -17.84 24.35 -20.16
C GLY A 4 -17.08 24.25 -18.85
N TYR A 5 -17.76 23.90 -17.75
CA TYR A 5 -17.07 23.32 -16.60
C TYR A 5 -16.46 21.98 -17.05
N MET A 6 -15.24 22.04 -17.58
CA MET A 6 -14.38 20.88 -17.77
C MET A 6 -14.01 20.38 -16.37
N LYS A 7 -14.91 19.60 -15.75
CA LYS A 7 -14.51 18.66 -14.71
C LYS A 7 -13.47 17.76 -15.38
N LYS A 8 -12.17 18.01 -15.13
CA LYS A 8 -11.12 17.01 -15.26
C LYS A 8 -11.64 15.77 -14.52
N LYS A 9 -12.26 14.85 -15.27
CA LYS A 9 -12.70 13.58 -14.72
C LYS A 9 -11.42 12.84 -14.44
N LYS A 10 -11.04 12.73 -13.17
CA LYS A 10 -9.95 11.84 -12.73
C LYS A 10 -10.03 10.55 -13.52
N SER A 11 -8.96 10.23 -14.22
CA SER A 11 -8.95 9.15 -15.20
C SER A 11 -9.33 7.85 -14.48
N PRO A 12 -10.21 6.99 -15.03
CA PRO A 12 -10.53 5.69 -14.43
C PRO A 12 -9.28 4.86 -14.10
N LYS A 13 -8.19 5.08 -14.85
CA LYS A 13 -6.89 4.43 -14.68
C LYS A 13 -6.23 4.74 -13.32
N GLU A 14 -6.36 5.96 -12.80
CA GLU A 14 -5.84 6.30 -11.47
C GLU A 14 -6.56 5.54 -10.37
N ARG A 15 -7.90 5.48 -10.46
CA ARG A 15 -8.73 4.74 -9.50
C ARG A 15 -8.42 3.23 -9.52
N PHE A 16 -8.15 2.67 -10.70
CA PHE A 16 -7.72 1.28 -10.84
C PHE A 16 -6.36 1.02 -10.16
N LEU A 17 -5.40 1.92 -10.33
CA LEU A 17 -4.08 1.81 -9.68
C LEU A 17 -4.19 1.90 -8.16
N LEU A 18 -5.09 2.75 -7.63
CA LEU A 18 -5.37 2.80 -6.19
C LEU A 18 -5.97 1.49 -5.67
N VAL A 19 -6.97 0.92 -6.34
CA VAL A 19 -7.59 -0.35 -5.91
C VAL A 19 -6.57 -1.49 -5.92
N ILE A 20 -5.73 -1.56 -6.96
CA ILE A 20 -4.64 -2.53 -7.04
C ILE A 20 -3.62 -2.29 -5.91
N GLY A 21 -3.26 -1.05 -5.63
CA GLY A 21 -2.37 -0.69 -4.51
C GLY A 21 -2.92 -1.11 -3.14
N ILE A 22 -4.21 -0.88 -2.89
CA ILE A 22 -4.90 -1.29 -1.65
C ILE A 22 -4.98 -2.83 -1.56
N LEU A 23 -5.30 -3.50 -2.67
CA LEU A 23 -5.36 -4.95 -2.72
C LEU A 23 -4.00 -5.57 -2.37
N PHE A 24 -2.92 -5.08 -2.99
CA PHE A 24 -1.56 -5.51 -2.66
C PHE A 24 -1.19 -5.16 -1.22
N PHE A 25 -1.57 -3.97 -0.72
CA PHE A 25 -1.35 -3.58 0.66
C PHE A 25 -2.01 -4.54 1.65
N LEU A 26 -3.27 -4.92 1.43
CA LEU A 26 -3.98 -5.92 2.25
C LEU A 26 -3.22 -7.26 2.22
N VAL A 27 -2.81 -7.74 1.05
CA VAL A 27 -2.04 -8.98 0.94
C VAL A 27 -0.71 -8.90 1.71
N TYR A 28 0.06 -7.82 1.56
CA TYR A 28 1.32 -7.63 2.30
C TYR A 28 1.10 -7.48 3.81
N LEU A 29 0.00 -6.84 4.24
CA LEU A 29 -0.35 -6.68 5.64
C LEU A 29 -0.76 -8.01 6.27
N PHE A 30 -1.63 -8.77 5.61
CA PHE A 30 -2.00 -10.13 6.04
C PHE A 30 -0.79 -11.06 6.03
N MET A 31 0.11 -10.95 5.04
CA MET A 31 1.33 -11.75 4.99
C MET A 31 2.31 -11.37 6.11
N GLY A 32 2.46 -10.07 6.42
CA GLY A 32 3.27 -9.60 7.56
C GLY A 32 2.71 -10.07 8.91
N LEU A 33 1.38 -9.96 9.10
CA LEU A 33 0.71 -10.53 10.27
C LEU A 33 0.86 -12.05 10.33
N ALA A 34 0.66 -12.74 9.21
CA ALA A 34 0.82 -14.19 9.14
C ALA A 34 2.23 -14.60 9.52
N ILE A 35 3.28 -13.87 9.09
CA ILE A 35 4.67 -14.13 9.48
C ILE A 35 4.90 -13.91 10.98
N ILE A 36 4.29 -12.88 11.58
CA ILE A 36 4.37 -12.63 13.03
C ILE A 36 3.62 -13.71 13.82
N PHE A 37 2.44 -14.13 13.34
CA PHE A 37 1.63 -15.19 13.93
C PHE A 37 2.15 -16.59 13.66
N TYR A 38 3.02 -16.79 12.68
CA TYR A 38 3.67 -18.07 12.39
C TYR A 38 4.74 -18.35 13.45
N ASP A 39 4.26 -18.81 14.61
CA ASP A 39 5.05 -19.03 15.82
C ASP A 39 6.11 -20.15 15.62
N LYS A 40 5.88 -21.05 14.65
CA LYS A 40 6.66 -22.27 14.43
C LYS A 40 7.70 -22.21 13.30
N LEU A 41 8.18 -21.04 12.88
CA LEU A 41 9.40 -21.04 12.05
C LEU A 41 10.56 -21.63 12.89
N PRO A 42 11.27 -22.67 12.44
CA PRO A 42 12.42 -23.22 13.16
C PRO A 42 13.67 -22.37 12.93
N LEU A 43 13.52 -21.05 13.05
CA LEU A 43 14.62 -20.10 13.02
C LEU A 43 14.93 -19.80 14.49
N GLY A 44 16.02 -20.36 15.01
CA GLY A 44 16.52 -20.16 16.38
C GLY A 44 17.01 -18.72 16.64
N MET A 45 16.27 -17.72 16.17
CA MET A 45 16.49 -16.30 16.40
C MET A 45 15.37 -15.73 17.26
N GLU A 46 15.73 -14.80 18.15
CA GLU A 46 14.83 -14.12 19.08
C GLU A 46 13.57 -13.59 18.38
N TYR A 47 12.44 -13.68 19.09
CA TYR A 47 11.13 -13.15 18.71
C TYR A 47 11.20 -11.71 18.13
N LYS A 48 12.13 -10.90 18.65
CA LYS A 48 12.45 -9.55 18.16
C LYS A 48 12.70 -9.49 16.64
N TYR A 49 13.46 -10.42 16.06
CA TYR A 49 13.80 -10.38 14.64
C TYR A 49 12.59 -10.70 13.75
N ARG A 50 11.68 -11.57 14.18
CA ARG A 50 10.44 -11.86 13.44
C ARG A 50 9.52 -10.64 13.42
N VAL A 51 9.34 -10.02 14.58
CA VAL A 51 8.52 -8.81 14.70
C VAL A 51 9.16 -7.66 13.91
N ALA A 52 10.48 -7.52 13.93
CA ALA A 52 11.19 -6.53 13.14
C ALA A 52 10.96 -6.72 11.63
N LEU A 53 11.10 -7.95 11.11
CA LEU A 53 10.86 -8.25 9.69
C LEU A 53 9.41 -8.02 9.26
N GLY A 54 8.43 -8.48 10.07
CA GLY A 54 7.02 -8.24 9.80
C GLY A 54 6.67 -6.76 9.84
N SER A 55 7.19 -6.01 10.82
CA SER A 55 7.02 -4.57 10.93
C SER A 55 7.64 -3.83 9.74
N LEU A 56 8.84 -4.22 9.31
CA LEU A 56 9.52 -3.64 8.14
C LEU A 56 8.69 -3.82 6.86
N LEU A 57 8.08 -4.99 6.67
CA LEU A 57 7.18 -5.25 5.54
C LEU A 57 5.93 -4.35 5.57
N ILE A 58 5.33 -4.17 6.75
CA ILE A 58 4.15 -3.30 6.92
C ILE A 58 4.53 -1.84 6.64
N VAL A 59 5.61 -1.33 7.24
CA VAL A 59 6.08 0.04 7.02
C VAL A 59 6.40 0.29 5.55
N TYR A 60 7.09 -0.64 4.89
CA TYR A 60 7.40 -0.56 3.46
C TYR A 60 6.13 -0.54 2.59
N ALA A 61 5.13 -1.37 2.91
CA ALA A 61 3.85 -1.38 2.21
C ALA A 61 3.11 -0.03 2.34
N PHE A 62 3.14 0.60 3.53
CA PHE A 62 2.61 1.95 3.73
C PHE A 62 3.33 3.00 2.89
N ILE A 63 4.66 3.01 2.89
CA ILE A 63 5.45 3.94 2.08
C ILE A 63 5.12 3.78 0.59
N ARG A 64 4.99 2.54 0.13
CA ARG A 64 4.62 2.24 -1.27
C ARG A 64 3.21 2.71 -1.61
N PHE A 65 2.27 2.59 -0.69
CA PHE A 65 0.88 3.05 -0.86
C PHE A 65 0.78 4.58 -0.90
N VAL A 66 1.44 5.28 0.04
CA VAL A 66 1.48 6.74 0.07
C VAL A 66 2.12 7.30 -1.20
N ARG A 67 3.16 6.64 -1.72
CA ARG A 67 3.80 7.03 -2.99
C ARG A 67 2.85 6.94 -4.18
N LEU A 68 2.02 5.89 -4.25
CA LEU A 68 1.00 5.72 -5.30
C LEU A 68 -0.10 6.81 -5.23
N LEU A 69 -0.52 7.19 -4.02
CA LEU A 69 -1.49 8.27 -3.81
C LEU A 69 -0.91 9.66 -4.15
N LYS A 70 0.36 9.90 -3.82
CA LYS A 70 1.01 11.20 -4.06
C LYS A 70 1.15 11.52 -5.54
N SER A 71 1.39 10.53 -6.40
CA SER A 71 1.44 10.73 -7.85
C SER A 71 0.10 11.15 -8.47
N GLU A 72 -1.03 10.95 -7.77
CA GLU A 72 -2.37 11.33 -8.23
C GLU A 72 -2.68 12.82 -7.99
N ASN A 73 -2.12 13.41 -6.92
CA ASN A 73 -2.46 14.78 -6.50
C ASN A 73 -1.61 15.87 -7.19
N THR A 74 -0.78 15.50 -8.18
CA THR A 74 0.06 16.45 -8.94
C THR A 74 -0.41 16.57 -10.41
N GLN A 75 -1.68 16.29 -10.68
CA GLN A 75 -2.32 16.57 -11.99
C GLN A 75 -3.31 17.75 -11.95
N ASP A 76 -3.30 18.51 -10.86
CA ASP A 76 -4.24 19.60 -10.60
C ASP A 76 -3.56 20.97 -10.39
N GLU A 77 -2.43 21.23 -11.08
CA GLU A 77 -1.97 22.60 -11.39
C GLU A 77 -1.96 22.84 -12.91
#